data_AF-A0A2V8SUQ8-F1
#
_entry.id   AF-A0A2V8SUQ8-F1
#
_cell.length_a   1.000
_cell.length_b   1.000
_cell.length_c   1.000
_cell.angle_alpha   90.00
_cell.angle_beta   90.00
_cell.angle_gamma   90.00
#
_symmetry.space_group_name_H-M   'P 1'
#
loop_
_entity.id
_entity.type
_entity.pdbx_description
1 polymer ?
#
loop_
_entity_poly.entity_id
_entity_poly.type
_entity_poly.pdbx_seq_one_letter_code
_entity_poly.pdbx_strand_id
1 'polypeptide(L)'
;MTDVQILQCPGCKEYIASDSERCRFCSRPLDAQTIQTAVAAQQNENKKYRRGHYMKYMLTGLGLFVVGLLITVGTYAMAASSSGGGHFVVTWGLMLVGAGNFLYGLAGVIGETFSK
;
A
#
# COMPACT_ATOMS: atom_id res chain seq x y z
N MET A 1 -0.73 8.43 28.48
CA MET A 1 -1.30 7.20 27.93
C MET A 1 -0.19 6.49 27.17
N THR A 2 0.33 5.39 27.70
CA THR A 2 1.28 4.53 27.00
C THR A 2 0.53 3.83 25.87
N ASP A 3 1.00 4.01 24.63
CA ASP A 3 0.46 3.35 23.45
C ASP A 3 0.66 1.84 23.59
N VAL A 4 -0.43 1.09 23.75
CA VAL A 4 -0.38 -0.37 23.95
C VAL A 4 -0.18 -1.01 22.59
N GLN A 5 1.04 -1.50 22.33
CA GLN A 5 1.40 -2.15 21.08
C GLN A 5 1.45 -3.68 21.25
N ILE A 6 1.04 -4.41 20.23
CA ILE A 6 1.09 -5.88 20.23
C ILE A 6 2.44 -6.32 19.67
N LEU A 7 3.20 -7.06 20.48
CA LEU A 7 4.51 -7.59 20.12
C LEU A 7 4.58 -9.11 20.34
N GLN A 8 5.48 -9.76 19.60
CA GLN A 8 5.69 -11.19 19.70
C GLN A 8 6.81 -11.49 20.72
N CYS A 9 6.55 -12.35 21.71
CA CYS A 9 7.52 -12.66 22.75
C CYS A 9 8.74 -13.43 22.16
N PRO A 10 10.00 -13.03 22.44
CA PRO A 10 11.18 -13.72 21.89
C PRO A 10 11.38 -15.14 22.47
N GLY A 11 10.78 -15.44 23.62
CA GLY A 11 10.89 -16.76 24.26
C GLY A 11 9.88 -17.78 23.72
N CYS A 12 8.59 -17.44 23.73
CA CYS A 12 7.52 -18.36 23.35
C CYS A 12 6.85 -18.06 22.01
N LYS A 13 7.18 -16.92 21.36
CA LYS A 13 6.58 -16.44 20.10
C LYS A 13 5.08 -16.10 20.17
N GLU A 14 4.53 -15.97 21.37
CA GLU A 14 3.14 -15.57 21.56
C GLU A 14 2.96 -14.05 21.54
N TYR A 15 1.81 -13.59 21.06
CA TYR A 15 1.48 -12.16 20.99
C TYR A 15 1.03 -11.63 22.35
N ILE A 16 1.66 -10.56 22.80
CA ILE A 16 1.44 -9.92 24.10
C ILE A 16 1.41 -8.39 23.96
N ALA A 17 0.81 -7.74 24.94
CA ALA A 17 0.79 -6.29 25.03
C ALA A 17 2.15 -5.77 25.56
N SER A 18 2.59 -4.63 25.01
CA SER A 18 3.87 -3.99 25.34
C SER A 18 3.93 -3.37 26.74
N ASP A 19 2.80 -3.31 27.45
CA ASP A 19 2.67 -2.76 28.80
C ASP A 19 2.95 -3.79 29.91
N SER A 20 3.15 -5.06 29.54
CA SER A 20 3.30 -6.16 30.48
C SER A 20 4.77 -6.39 30.86
N GLU A 21 5.11 -6.33 32.15
CA GLU A 21 6.48 -6.57 32.66
C GLU A 21 6.95 -8.02 32.48
N ARG A 22 6.02 -8.96 32.31
CA ARG A 22 6.29 -10.39 32.17
C ARG A 22 5.38 -11.02 31.13
N CYS A 23 5.92 -11.99 30.39
CA CYS A 23 5.12 -12.71 29.41
C CYS A 23 4.10 -13.61 30.12
N ARG A 24 2.82 -13.50 29.76
CA ARG A 24 1.72 -14.31 30.32
C ARG A 24 1.89 -15.82 30.07
N PHE A 25 2.63 -16.21 29.03
CA PHE A 25 2.74 -17.61 28.60
C PHE A 25 4.01 -18.30 29.11
N CYS A 26 5.17 -17.65 29.01
CA CYS A 26 6.45 -18.25 29.43
C CYS A 26 7.06 -17.64 30.69
N SER A 27 6.37 -16.69 31.33
CA SER A 27 6.79 -16.02 32.57
C SER A 27 8.15 -15.32 32.51
N ARG A 28 8.74 -15.18 31.32
CA ARG A 28 10.01 -14.50 31.11
C ARG A 28 9.83 -12.99 31.33
N PRO A 29 10.75 -12.32 32.05
CA PRO A 29 10.70 -10.86 32.20
C PRO A 29 10.92 -10.20 30.84
N LEU A 30 10.12 -9.17 30.56
CA LEU A 30 10.33 -8.33 29.40
C LEU A 30 11.14 -7.11 29.80
N ASP A 31 12.40 -7.10 29.38
CA ASP A 31 13.22 -5.90 29.48
C ASP A 31 12.73 -4.83 28.50
N ALA A 32 12.71 -3.57 28.95
CA ALA A 32 12.22 -2.45 28.16
C ALA A 32 12.99 -2.26 26.84
N GLN A 33 14.29 -2.55 26.82
CA GLN A 33 15.08 -2.47 25.57
C GLN A 33 14.71 -3.59 24.60
N THR A 34 14.37 -4.78 25.11
CA THR A 34 13.93 -5.91 24.28
C THR A 34 12.55 -5.64 23.67
N ILE A 35 11.64 -5.00 24.43
CA ILE A 35 10.33 -4.54 23.91
C ILE A 35 10.54 -3.54 22.77
N GLN A 36 11.38 -2.53 22.97
CA GLN A 36 11.60 -1.49 21.96
C GLN A 36 12.22 -2.03 20.67
N THR A 37 13.18 -2.96 20.78
CA THR A 37 13.79 -3.58 19.61
C THR A 37 12.82 -4.50 18.86
N ALA A 38 12.00 -5.28 19.58
CA ALA A 38 10.96 -6.12 18.99
C ALA A 38 9.88 -5.28 18.28
N VAL A 39 9.44 -4.18 18.91
CA VAL A 39 8.51 -3.21 18.31
C VAL A 39 9.11 -2.57 17.06
N ALA A 40 10.35 -2.09 17.13
CA ALA A 40 11.03 -1.46 16.00
C ALA A 40 11.22 -2.43 14.83
N ALA A 41 11.54 -3.71 15.12
CA ALA A 41 11.62 -4.75 14.11
C ALA A 41 10.27 -4.97 13.43
N GLN A 42 9.19 -5.10 14.21
CA GLN A 42 7.85 -5.33 13.68
C GLN A 42 7.30 -4.12 12.90
N GLN A 43 7.60 -2.90 13.34
CA GLN A 43 7.27 -1.68 12.59
C GLN A 43 8.02 -1.60 11.26
N ASN A 44 9.28 -2.02 11.22
CA ASN A 44 10.05 -2.09 9.97
C ASN A 44 9.48 -3.12 8.99
N GLU A 45 9.05 -4.28 9.46
CA GLU A 45 8.41 -5.30 8.63
C GLU A 45 7.05 -4.81 8.09
N ASN A 46 6.22 -4.24 8.97
CA ASN A 46 4.94 -3.64 8.58
C ASN A 46 5.14 -2.51 7.56
N LYS A 47 6.19 -1.70 7.69
CA LYS A 47 6.53 -0.65 6.71
C LYS A 47 6.88 -1.25 5.35
N LYS A 48 7.66 -2.34 5.30
CA LYS A 48 7.95 -3.05 4.04
C LYS A 48 6.68 -3.61 3.39
N TYR A 49 5.80 -4.20 4.21
CA TYR A 49 4.54 -4.76 3.72
C TYR A 49 3.62 -3.67 3.15
N ARG A 50 3.45 -2.56 3.88
CA ARG A 50 2.64 -1.42 3.44
C ARG A 50 3.19 -0.82 2.15
N ARG A 51 4.51 -0.60 2.04
CA ARG A 51 5.15 -0.15 0.79
C ARG A 51 4.83 -1.06 -0.39
N GLY A 52 5.02 -2.36 -0.23
CA GLY A 52 4.73 -3.34 -1.27
C GLY A 52 3.26 -3.30 -1.71
N HIS A 53 2.34 -3.13 -0.75
CA HIS A 53 0.92 -2.97 -1.02
C HIS A 53 0.65 -1.70 -1.84
N TYR A 54 1.07 -0.51 -1.41
CA TYR A 54 0.86 0.73 -2.15
C TYR A 54 1.48 0.72 -3.55
N MET A 55 2.65 0.10 -3.70
CA MET A 55 3.34 -0.02 -4.98
C MET A 55 2.55 -0.88 -5.98
N LYS A 56 1.84 -1.92 -5.51
CA LYS A 56 0.93 -2.70 -6.36
C LYS A 56 -0.23 -1.85 -6.88
N TYR A 57 -0.88 -1.06 -6.03
CA TYR A 57 -1.97 -0.17 -6.48
C TYR A 57 -1.50 0.88 -7.48
N MET A 58 -0.30 1.43 -7.28
CA MET A 58 0.32 2.35 -8.22
C MET A 58 0.52 1.69 -9.60
N LEU A 59 1.04 0.46 -9.63
CA LEU A 59 1.33 -0.27 -10.87
C LEU A 59 0.04 -0.70 -11.59
N THR A 60 -0.96 -1.17 -10.85
CA THR A 60 -2.28 -1.51 -11.39
C THR A 60 -3.00 -0.26 -11.93
N GLY A 61 -2.95 0.85 -11.21
CA GLY A 61 -3.53 2.13 -11.66
C GLY A 61 -2.88 2.65 -12.95
N LEU A 62 -1.55 2.63 -13.02
CA LEU A 62 -0.79 2.99 -14.22
C LEU A 62 -1.16 2.09 -15.41
N GLY A 63 -1.22 0.77 -15.20
CA GLY A 63 -1.58 -0.19 -16.25
C GLY A 63 -2.98 0.07 -16.81
N LEU A 64 -3.98 0.28 -15.95
CA LEU A 64 -5.34 0.61 -16.36
C LEU A 64 -5.42 1.94 -17.12
N PHE A 65 -4.71 2.96 -16.65
CA PHE A 65 -4.66 4.26 -17.32
C PHE A 65 -4.06 4.15 -18.74
N VAL A 66 -2.92 3.46 -18.87
CA VAL A 66 -2.26 3.26 -20.18
C VAL A 66 -3.15 2.46 -21.13
N VAL A 67 -3.81 1.40 -20.65
CA VAL A 67 -4.74 0.62 -21.47
C VAL A 67 -5.93 1.48 -21.93
N GLY A 68 -6.54 2.27 -21.04
CA GLY A 68 -7.62 3.19 -21.40
C GLY A 68 -7.19 4.24 -22.43
N LEU A 69 -5.97 4.76 -22.28
CA LEU A 69 -5.38 5.73 -23.21
C LEU A 69 -5.11 5.11 -24.58
N LEU A 70 -4.53 3.89 -24.63
CA LEU A 70 -4.28 3.17 -25.88
C LEU A 70 -5.57 2.88 -26.64
N ILE A 71 -6.63 2.44 -25.95
CA ILE A 71 -7.94 2.23 -26.57
C ILE A 71 -8.46 3.54 -27.16
N THR A 72 -8.40 4.63 -26.40
CA THR A 72 -8.93 5.93 -26.84
C THR A 72 -8.16 6.48 -28.04
N VAL A 73 -6.82 6.41 -28.02
CA VAL A 73 -5.97 6.85 -29.15
C VAL A 73 -6.18 5.94 -30.36
N GLY A 74 -6.28 4.63 -30.17
CA GLY A 74 -6.54 3.68 -31.26
C GLY A 74 -7.89 3.93 -31.92
N THR A 75 -8.96 4.09 -31.13
CA THR A 75 -10.29 4.42 -31.63
C THR A 75 -10.30 5.77 -32.33
N TYR A 76 -9.61 6.78 -31.80
CA TYR A 76 -9.46 8.08 -32.45
C TYR A 76 -8.74 7.99 -33.78
N ALA A 77 -7.62 7.27 -33.87
CA ALA A 77 -6.85 7.10 -35.10
C ALA A 77 -7.68 6.39 -36.18
N MET A 78 -8.41 5.32 -35.82
CA MET A 78 -9.29 4.61 -36.75
C MET A 78 -10.48 5.49 -37.22
N ALA A 79 -11.05 6.29 -36.32
CA ALA A 79 -12.13 7.21 -36.65
C ALA A 79 -11.65 8.39 -37.52
N ALA A 80 -10.48 8.95 -37.24
CA ALA A 80 -9.87 10.05 -38.00
C ALA A 80 -9.41 9.63 -39.40
N SER A 81 -9.10 8.34 -39.60
CA SER A 81 -8.71 7.78 -40.89
C SER A 81 -9.88 7.52 -41.84
N SER A 82 -11.12 7.65 -41.36
CA SER A 82 -12.33 7.31 -42.12
C SER A 82 -13.01 8.57 -42.66
N SER A 83 -13.11 8.70 -43.98
CA SER A 83 -13.67 9.86 -44.71
C SER A 83 -15.16 10.14 -44.50
N GLY A 84 -15.87 9.27 -43.76
CA GLY A 84 -17.32 9.33 -43.56
C GLY A 84 -17.81 9.71 -42.15
N GLY A 85 -16.91 10.01 -41.21
CA GLY A 85 -17.25 10.31 -39.81
C GLY A 85 -17.47 9.04 -38.98
N GLY A 86 -16.63 8.83 -37.97
CA GLY A 86 -16.66 7.66 -37.08
C GLY A 86 -17.08 8.00 -35.65
N HIS A 87 -17.73 7.05 -34.97
CA HIS A 87 -18.02 7.16 -33.54
C HIS A 87 -16.75 6.95 -32.71
N PHE A 88 -16.48 7.89 -31.80
CA PHE A 88 -15.38 7.78 -30.84
C PHE A 88 -15.91 7.30 -29.48
N VAL A 89 -15.27 6.27 -28.93
CA VAL A 89 -15.57 5.78 -27.58
C VAL A 89 -14.45 6.23 -26.66
N VAL A 90 -14.72 7.24 -25.83
CA VAL A 90 -13.79 7.64 -24.78
C VAL A 90 -14.06 6.78 -23.56
N THR A 91 -13.09 5.97 -23.16
CA THR A 91 -13.18 5.10 -21.97
C THR A 91 -12.90 5.87 -20.68
N TRP A 92 -13.67 6.93 -20.43
CA TRP A 92 -13.54 7.80 -19.25
C TRP A 92 -13.53 7.02 -17.94
N GLY A 93 -14.37 6.00 -17.80
CA GLY A 93 -14.40 5.16 -16.60
C GLY A 93 -13.07 4.45 -16.33
N LEU A 94 -12.41 3.96 -17.39
CA LEU A 94 -11.14 3.24 -17.29
C LEU A 94 -9.98 4.18 -16.94
N MET A 95 -9.98 5.39 -17.54
CA MET A 95 -9.00 6.42 -17.20
C MET A 95 -9.17 6.96 -15.79
N LEU A 96 -10.40 7.23 -15.34
CA LEU A 96 -10.67 7.76 -14.00
C LEU A 96 -10.35 6.74 -12.91
N VAL A 97 -10.70 5.47 -13.10
CA VAL A 97 -10.36 4.39 -12.16
C VAL A 97 -8.85 4.15 -12.13
N GLY A 98 -8.18 4.15 -13.29
CA GLY A 98 -6.73 4.03 -13.38
C GLY A 98 -6.00 5.18 -12.68
N ALA A 99 -6.41 6.42 -12.95
CA ALA A 99 -5.85 7.62 -12.33
C ALA A 99 -6.11 7.65 -10.82
N GLY A 100 -7.32 7.28 -10.36
CA GLY A 100 -7.65 7.20 -8.95
C GLY A 100 -6.79 6.19 -8.18
N ASN A 101 -6.63 4.97 -8.71
CA ASN A 101 -5.77 3.95 -8.11
C ASN A 101 -4.30 4.36 -8.10
N PHE A 102 -3.83 5.03 -9.16
CA PHE A 102 -2.48 5.56 -9.23
C PHE A 102 -2.24 6.64 -8.17
N LEU A 103 -3.14 7.62 -8.05
CA LEU A 103 -3.05 8.69 -7.06
C LEU A 103 -3.13 8.16 -5.63
N TYR A 104 -3.97 7.15 -5.37
CA TYR A 104 -4.07 6.51 -4.06
C TYR A 104 -2.76 5.79 -3.68
N GLY A 105 -2.19 5.03 -4.62
CA GLY A 105 -0.87 4.40 -4.42
C GLY A 105 0.22 5.43 -4.19
N LEU A 106 0.23 6.52 -4.97
CA LEU A 106 1.20 7.60 -4.86
C LEU A 106 1.09 8.34 -3.51
N ALA A 107 -0.13 8.69 -3.07
CA ALA A 107 -0.38 9.34 -1.78
C ALA A 107 0.09 8.46 -0.61
N GLY A 108 -0.13 7.15 -0.67
CA GLY A 108 0.38 6.20 0.33
C GLY A 108 1.90 6.18 0.41
N VAL A 109 2.60 6.13 -0.74
CA VAL A 109 4.07 6.13 -0.79
C VAL A 109 4.64 7.48 -0.35
N ILE A 110 4.06 8.59 -0.78
CA ILE A 110 4.46 9.95 -0.41
C ILE A 110 4.27 10.16 1.09
N GLY A 111 3.11 9.80 1.65
CA GLY A 111 2.83 9.91 3.08
C GLY A 111 3.84 9.16 3.95
N GLU A 112 4.27 7.96 3.55
CA GLU A 112 5.31 7.22 4.26
C GLU A 112 6.72 7.79 4.12
N THR A 113 6.96 8.59 3.09
CA THR A 113 8.28 9.21 2.82
C THR A 113 8.42 10.54 3.55
N PHE A 114 7.33 11.30 3.67
CA PHE A 114 7.28 12.58 4.38
C PHE A 114 6.94 12.47 5.88
N SER A 115 6.39 11.33 6.34
CA SER A 115 6.14 11.08 7.77
C SER A 115 7.39 10.57 8.51
N LYS A 116 8.57 11.09 8.16
CA LYS A 116 9.88 10.74 8.71
C LYS A 116 10.50 11.97 9.35
#